data_AF-A0A919XST0-F1
#
_entry.id   AF-A0A919XST0-F1
#
_cell.length_a   1.000
_cell.length_b   1.000
_cell.length_c   1.000
_cell.angle_alpha   90.00
_cell.angle_beta   90.00
_cell.angle_gamma   90.00
#
_symmetry.space_group_name_H-M   'P 1'
#
loop_
_entity.id
_entity.type
_entity.pdbx_description
1 polymer ?
#
loop_
_entity_poly.entity_id
_entity_poly.type
_entity_poly.pdbx_seq_one_letter_code
_entity_poly.pdbx_strand_id
1 'polypeptide(L)'
;MKTDYSNELGKLRAGNLITRREHILLELLLAGNSKEEIARVMGIQHDGVLKRISKLLARGVLVKSGEEVSLTADHSTIVVKKRKQGGPRHQAPETINIAISEDERSWMLANYDSCNRPAAVKALGRSKYDINMMAAAMGLDRRG
;
A
#
# COMPACT_ATOMS: atom_id res chain seq x y z
N MET A 1 28.10 -23.08 -9.05
CA MET A 1 27.35 -23.10 -7.78
C MET A 1 26.25 -22.04 -7.82
N LYS A 2 25.05 -22.36 -8.31
CA LYS A 2 23.86 -21.49 -8.20
C LYS A 2 23.12 -21.83 -6.90
N THR A 3 23.79 -21.44 -5.82
CA THR A 3 23.29 -20.96 -4.52
C THR A 3 21.94 -21.47 -3.97
N ASP A 4 22.03 -22.15 -2.80
CA ASP A 4 20.94 -22.71 -1.98
C ASP A 4 19.75 -21.78 -1.73
N TYR A 5 19.96 -20.45 -1.73
CA TYR A 5 18.90 -19.48 -1.47
C TYR A 5 17.78 -19.47 -2.51
N SER A 6 18.01 -19.91 -3.76
CA SER A 6 16.97 -19.90 -4.80
C SER A 6 15.83 -20.87 -4.47
N ASN A 7 16.19 -22.04 -3.92
CA ASN A 7 15.23 -23.03 -3.47
C ASN A 7 14.43 -22.53 -2.24
N GLU A 8 15.10 -21.86 -1.31
CA GLU A 8 14.43 -21.29 -0.14
C GLU A 8 13.47 -20.14 -0.50
N LEU A 9 13.88 -19.24 -1.38
CA LEU A 9 13.02 -18.19 -1.92
C LEU A 9 11.80 -18.78 -2.64
N GLY A 10 11.99 -19.88 -3.37
CA GLY A 10 10.91 -20.65 -3.98
C GLY A 10 9.89 -21.15 -2.95
N LYS A 11 10.36 -21.72 -1.83
CA LYS A 11 9.50 -22.18 -0.72
C LYS A 11 8.74 -21.01 -0.06
N LEU A 12 9.43 -19.90 0.21
CA LEU A 12 8.81 -18.70 0.79
C LEU A 12 7.71 -18.13 -0.12
N ARG A 13 7.94 -18.15 -1.43
CA ARG A 13 6.96 -17.68 -2.42
C ARG A 13 5.78 -18.65 -2.56
N ALA A 14 6.03 -19.96 -2.61
CA ALA A 14 4.99 -20.99 -2.67
C ALA A 14 4.09 -20.94 -1.42
N GLY A 15 4.68 -20.69 -0.24
CA GLY A 15 3.96 -20.50 1.02
C GLY A 15 3.24 -19.16 1.18
N ASN A 16 3.22 -18.30 0.15
CA ASN A 16 2.68 -16.93 0.22
C ASN A 16 3.28 -16.06 1.35
N LEU A 17 4.48 -16.41 1.82
CA LEU A 17 5.19 -15.68 2.88
C LEU A 17 5.81 -14.40 2.32
N ILE A 18 6.15 -14.39 1.03
CA ILE A 18 6.67 -13.21 0.32
C ILE A 18 5.90 -12.97 -0.98
N THR A 19 5.78 -11.70 -1.37
CA THR A 19 5.19 -11.31 -2.66
C THR A 19 6.18 -11.50 -3.82
N ARG A 20 5.68 -11.54 -5.06
CA ARG A 20 6.54 -11.63 -6.26
C ARG A 20 7.60 -10.52 -6.33
N ARG A 21 7.26 -9.29 -5.92
CA ARG A 21 8.24 -8.18 -5.88
C ARG A 21 9.27 -8.35 -4.76
N GLU A 22 8.87 -8.89 -3.61
CA GLU A 22 9.81 -9.20 -2.51
C GLU A 22 10.75 -10.35 -2.91
N HIS A 23 10.26 -11.35 -3.64
CA HIS A 23 11.10 -12.43 -4.20
C HIS A 23 12.21 -11.88 -5.09
N ILE A 24 11.88 -11.02 -6.07
CA ILE A 24 12.88 -10.40 -6.96
C ILE A 24 13.87 -9.55 -6.16
N LEU A 25 13.39 -8.76 -5.18
CA LEU A 25 14.26 -7.96 -4.33
C LEU A 25 15.27 -8.82 -3.56
N LEU A 26 14.80 -9.93 -2.97
CA LEU A 26 15.64 -10.84 -2.19
C LEU A 26 16.64 -11.58 -3.08
N GLU A 27 16.23 -12.00 -4.27
CA GLU A 27 17.11 -12.64 -5.25
C GLU A 27 18.27 -11.72 -5.65
N LEU A 28 17.99 -10.44 -5.94
CA LEU A 28 19.03 -9.46 -6.25
C LEU A 28 19.92 -9.15 -5.03
N LEU A 29 19.32 -9.03 -3.84
CA LEU A 29 20.04 -8.74 -2.60
C LEU A 29 21.02 -9.86 -2.24
N LEU A 30 20.58 -11.12 -2.30
CA LEU A 30 21.38 -12.30 -1.97
C LEU A 30 22.39 -12.67 -3.05
N ALA A 31 22.18 -12.18 -4.29
CA ALA A 31 23.18 -12.23 -5.34
C ALA A 31 24.32 -11.20 -5.14
N GLY A 32 24.27 -10.36 -4.10
CA GLY A 32 25.32 -9.40 -3.76
C GLY A 32 25.22 -8.05 -4.48
N ASN A 33 24.09 -7.77 -5.14
CA ASN A 33 23.90 -6.48 -5.82
C ASN A 33 23.82 -5.34 -4.79
N SER A 34 24.33 -4.17 -5.17
CA SER A 34 24.22 -2.97 -4.35
C SER A 34 22.76 -2.50 -4.26
N LYS A 35 22.43 -1.72 -3.24
CA LYS A 35 21.05 -1.25 -3.01
C LYS A 35 20.62 -0.28 -4.11
N GLU A 36 21.57 0.45 -4.65
CA GLU A 36 21.46 1.36 -5.79
C GLU A 36 21.15 0.60 -7.09
N GLU A 37 21.82 -0.53 -7.31
CA GLU A 37 21.56 -1.38 -8.47
C GLU A 37 20.20 -2.04 -8.37
N ILE A 38 19.82 -2.54 -7.19
CA ILE A 38 18.48 -3.09 -6.93
C ILE A 38 17.40 -2.03 -7.19
N ALA A 39 17.60 -0.81 -6.72
CA ALA A 39 16.68 0.31 -6.95
C ALA A 39 16.46 0.56 -8.44
N ARG A 40 17.55 0.58 -9.22
CA ARG A 40 17.53 0.76 -10.68
C ARG A 40 16.78 -0.37 -11.38
N VAL A 41 17.11 -1.63 -11.08
CA VAL A 41 16.48 -2.81 -11.70
C VAL A 41 15.00 -2.89 -11.38
N MET A 42 14.62 -2.56 -10.14
CA MET A 42 13.21 -2.60 -9.71
C MET A 42 12.40 -1.34 -10.10
N GLY A 43 13.05 -0.30 -10.63
CA GLY A 43 12.41 0.97 -10.96
C GLY A 43 11.80 1.67 -9.74
N ILE A 44 12.46 1.58 -8.58
CA ILE A 44 12.03 2.23 -7.34
C ILE A 44 13.13 3.12 -6.79
N GLN A 45 12.75 4.09 -5.95
CA GLN A 45 13.73 4.91 -5.24
C GLN A 45 14.57 4.08 -4.26
N HIS A 46 15.81 4.50 -4.01
CA HIS A 46 16.73 3.87 -3.06
C HIS A 46 16.10 3.70 -1.66
N ASP A 47 15.45 4.74 -1.15
CA ASP A 47 14.70 4.68 0.12
C ASP A 47 13.57 3.64 0.10
N GLY A 48 13.00 3.39 -1.07
CA GLY A 48 12.02 2.35 -1.29
C GLY A 48 12.59 0.94 -1.12
N VAL A 49 13.84 0.72 -1.52
CA VAL A 49 14.58 -0.54 -1.28
C VAL A 49 14.83 -0.70 0.21
N LEU A 50 15.38 0.32 0.87
CA LEU A 50 15.67 0.30 2.31
C LEU A 50 14.41 0.00 3.13
N LYS A 51 13.30 0.69 2.85
CA LYS A 51 12.01 0.46 3.52
C LYS A 51 11.51 -0.98 3.35
N ARG A 52 11.73 -1.58 2.17
CA ARG A 52 11.35 -2.99 1.92
C ARG A 52 12.23 -3.95 2.70
N ILE A 53 13.54 -3.73 2.74
CA ILE A 53 14.48 -4.56 3.52
C ILE A 53 14.12 -4.47 5.01
N SER A 54 13.96 -3.27 5.56
CA SER A 54 13.57 -3.08 6.97
C SER A 54 12.24 -3.76 7.30
N LYS A 55 11.29 -3.75 6.37
CA LYS A 55 10.03 -4.46 6.53
C LYS A 55 10.20 -5.99 6.52
N LEU A 56 11.09 -6.53 5.70
CA LEU A 56 11.38 -7.96 5.65
C LEU A 56 12.11 -8.43 6.93
N LEU A 57 13.02 -7.61 7.46
CA LEU A 57 13.65 -7.82 8.78
C LEU A 57 12.60 -7.80 9.90
N ALA A 58 11.73 -6.80 9.93
CA ALA A 58 10.67 -6.70 10.95
C ALA A 58 9.64 -7.85 10.86
N ARG A 59 9.52 -8.50 9.70
CA ARG A 59 8.67 -9.69 9.51
C ARG A 59 9.38 -11.00 9.85
N GLY A 60 10.67 -10.96 10.18
CA GLY A 60 11.48 -12.15 10.41
C GLY A 60 11.80 -12.93 9.13
N VAL A 61 11.57 -12.37 7.94
CA VAL A 61 11.96 -13.03 6.67
C VAL A 61 13.47 -12.97 6.46
N LEU A 62 14.04 -11.83 6.83
CA LEU A 62 15.48 -11.61 6.85
C LEU A 62 15.96 -11.59 8.29
N VAL A 63 17.18 -12.06 8.52
CA VAL A 63 17.90 -11.94 9.78
C VAL A 63 19.18 -11.16 9.50
N LYS A 64 19.53 -10.24 10.41
CA LYS A 64 20.77 -9.48 10.34
C LYS A 64 21.74 -10.06 11.35
N SER A 65 22.92 -10.48 10.88
CA SER A 65 24.03 -10.95 11.71
C SER A 65 25.24 -10.05 11.46
N GLY A 66 25.47 -9.08 12.35
CA GLY A 66 26.48 -8.04 12.10
C GLY A 66 26.09 -7.15 10.92
N GLU A 67 26.93 -7.06 9.89
CA GLU A 67 26.65 -6.30 8.66
C GLU A 67 25.95 -7.12 7.58
N GLU A 68 25.93 -8.45 7.73
CA GLU A 68 25.34 -9.35 6.75
C GLU A 68 23.85 -9.57 6.99
N VAL A 69 23.12 -9.75 5.88
CA VAL A 69 21.68 -10.00 5.87
C VAL A 69 21.43 -11.30 5.13
N SER A 70 20.80 -12.26 5.81
CA SER A 70 20.50 -13.60 5.29
C SER A 70 19.01 -13.93 5.46
N LEU A 71 18.55 -15.00 4.80
CA LEU A 71 17.20 -15.53 5.01
C LEU A 71 17.09 -16.16 6.38
N THR A 72 15.89 -16.08 6.99
CA THR A 72 15.61 -16.85 8.19
C THR A 72 15.59 -18.35 7.88
N ALA A 73 16.25 -19.15 8.73
CA ALA A 73 16.14 -20.61 8.67
C ALA A 73 14.79 -21.09 9.23
N ASP A 74 14.16 -20.30 10.11
CA ASP A 74 12.89 -20.67 10.75
C ASP A 74 11.72 -19.91 10.12
N HIS A 75 11.08 -20.55 9.14
CA HIS A 75 9.91 -20.00 8.46
C HIS A 75 8.68 -19.85 9.37
N SER A 76 8.63 -20.56 10.51
CA SER A 76 7.48 -20.50 11.43
C SER A 76 7.39 -19.18 12.18
N THR A 77 8.53 -18.48 12.31
CA THR A 77 8.62 -17.16 12.96
C THR A 77 8.22 -16.01 12.04
N ILE A 78 8.01 -16.27 10.74
CA ILE A 78 7.71 -15.23 9.76
C ILE A 78 6.31 -14.65 10.02
N VAL A 79 6.27 -13.37 10.36
CA VAL A 79 5.02 -12.63 10.54
C VAL A 79 4.44 -12.29 9.16
N VAL A 80 3.48 -13.11 8.73
CA VAL A 80 2.64 -12.80 7.58
C VAL A 80 1.50 -11.91 8.07
N LYS A 81 1.59 -10.61 7.79
CA LYS A 81 0.38 -9.77 7.86
C LYS A 81 -0.60 -10.36 6.85
N LYS A 82 -1.59 -11.12 7.33
CA LYS A 82 -2.75 -11.47 6.52
C LYS A 82 -3.20 -10.15 5.92
N ARG A 83 -3.16 -10.05 4.58
CA ARG A 83 -3.91 -8.98 3.91
C ARG A 83 -5.28 -9.06 4.57
N LYS A 84 -5.77 -7.95 5.15
CA LYS A 84 -7.19 -7.85 5.44
C LYS A 84 -7.83 -8.14 4.08
N GLN A 85 -8.27 -9.38 3.86
CA GLN A 85 -9.16 -9.71 2.75
C GLN A 85 -10.23 -8.66 2.87
N GLY A 86 -10.40 -7.88 1.80
CA GLY A 86 -11.08 -6.61 1.84
C GLY A 86 -12.22 -6.67 2.84
N GLY A 87 -12.11 -5.89 3.93
CA GLY A 87 -13.34 -5.40 4.54
C GLY A 87 -14.17 -4.89 3.37
N PRO A 88 -15.48 -5.20 3.33
CA PRO A 88 -16.32 -5.00 2.15
C PRO A 88 -15.89 -3.67 1.53
N ARG A 89 -15.41 -3.71 0.26
CA ARG A 89 -15.21 -2.47 -0.52
C ARG A 89 -16.42 -1.64 -0.15
N HIS A 90 -16.23 -0.49 0.50
CA HIS A 90 -17.34 0.31 1.00
C HIS A 90 -18.38 0.31 -0.12
N GLN A 91 -19.43 -0.50 0.04
CA GLN A 91 -20.56 -0.42 -0.84
C GLN A 91 -20.98 1.01 -0.59
N ALA A 92 -20.99 1.83 -1.65
CA ALA A 92 -21.61 3.14 -1.57
C ALA A 92 -22.93 2.90 -0.81
N PRO A 93 -23.16 3.58 0.33
CA PRO A 93 -24.36 3.33 1.11
C PRO A 93 -25.54 3.36 0.14
N GLU A 94 -26.32 2.28 0.08
CA GLU A 94 -27.42 2.14 -0.90
C GLU A 94 -28.42 3.30 -0.78
N THR A 95 -28.38 4.03 0.34
CA THR A 95 -28.90 5.39 0.49
C THR A 95 -27.93 6.22 1.34
N ILE A 96 -27.20 7.16 0.71
CA ILE A 96 -26.47 8.20 1.45
C ILE A 96 -27.51 9.19 1.97
N ASN A 97 -27.99 8.97 3.19
CA ASN A 97 -28.99 9.81 3.83
C ASN A 97 -28.32 11.04 4.47
N ILE A 98 -27.75 11.92 3.64
CA ILE A 98 -27.22 13.21 4.06
C ILE A 98 -28.21 14.31 3.65
N ALA A 99 -28.62 15.13 4.62
CA ALA A 99 -29.42 16.31 4.33
C ALA A 99 -28.51 17.39 3.73
N ILE A 100 -28.68 17.61 2.42
CA ILE A 100 -27.99 18.64 1.64
C ILE A 100 -28.99 19.78 1.43
N SER A 101 -28.65 21.00 1.87
CA SER A 101 -29.48 22.17 1.55
C SER A 101 -29.35 22.53 0.06
N GLU A 102 -30.32 23.27 -0.49
CA GLU A 102 -30.25 23.69 -1.90
C GLU A 102 -29.05 24.61 -2.17
N ASP A 103 -28.65 25.42 -1.19
CA ASP A 103 -27.45 26.27 -1.27
C ASP A 103 -26.17 25.44 -1.30
N GLU A 104 -26.06 24.42 -0.43
CA GLU A 104 -24.94 23.49 -0.40
C GLU A 104 -24.83 22.71 -1.72
N ARG A 105 -25.98 22.27 -2.24
CA ARG A 105 -26.08 21.56 -3.52
C ARG A 105 -25.64 22.44 -4.69
N SER A 106 -26.15 23.67 -4.75
CA SER A 106 -25.80 24.66 -5.79
C SER A 106 -24.32 24.99 -5.75
N TRP A 107 -23.77 25.18 -4.56
CA TRP A 107 -22.34 25.43 -4.37
C TRP A 107 -21.49 24.24 -4.85
N MET A 108 -21.85 23.01 -4.45
CA MET A 108 -21.15 21.78 -4.85
C MET A 108 -21.15 21.60 -6.37
N LEU A 109 -22.29 21.78 -7.05
CA LEU A 109 -22.35 21.66 -8.52
C LEU A 109 -21.48 22.68 -9.25
N ALA A 110 -21.39 23.91 -8.73
CA ALA A 110 -20.64 24.98 -9.36
C ALA A 110 -19.13 24.94 -9.07
N ASN A 111 -18.72 24.41 -7.91
CA ASN A 111 -17.36 24.60 -7.41
C ASN A 111 -16.60 23.30 -7.09
N TYR A 112 -17.27 22.16 -6.95
CA TYR A 112 -16.61 20.94 -6.44
C TYR A 112 -15.55 20.39 -7.39
N ASP A 113 -15.77 20.47 -8.71
CA ASP A 113 -14.79 19.98 -9.70
C ASP A 113 -13.53 20.86 -9.77
N SER A 114 -13.65 22.16 -9.49
CA SER A 114 -12.56 23.12 -9.58
C SER A 114 -11.79 23.28 -8.26
N CYS A 115 -12.38 22.88 -7.13
CA CYS A 115 -11.77 23.00 -5.82
C CYS A 115 -11.33 21.64 -5.25
N ASN A 116 -10.30 21.66 -4.41
CA ASN A 116 -9.89 20.46 -3.69
C ASN A 116 -10.82 20.21 -2.49
N ARG A 117 -10.94 18.95 -2.05
CA ARG A 117 -11.80 18.56 -0.91
C ARG A 117 -11.60 19.45 0.35
N PRO A 118 -10.39 19.87 0.75
CA PRO A 118 -10.21 20.79 1.88
C PRO A 118 -10.86 22.17 1.68
N ALA A 119 -10.89 22.71 0.45
CA ALA A 119 -11.56 23.98 0.16
C ALA A 119 -13.09 23.85 0.33
N ALA A 120 -13.67 22.75 -0.11
CA ALA A 120 -15.10 22.47 0.06
C ALA A 120 -15.51 22.35 1.55
N VAL A 121 -14.68 21.72 2.39
CA VAL A 121 -14.89 21.68 3.86
C VAL A 121 -14.96 23.09 4.43
N LYS A 122 -14.03 23.98 4.03
CA LYS A 122 -14.00 25.35 4.52
C LYS A 122 -15.17 26.20 4.01
N ALA A 123 -15.58 26.02 2.76
CA ALA A 123 -16.65 26.80 2.14
C ALA A 123 -18.04 26.44 2.66
N LEU A 124 -18.29 25.15 2.91
CA LEU A 124 -19.59 24.65 3.36
C LEU A 124 -19.68 24.46 4.89
N GLY A 125 -18.58 24.64 5.62
CA GLY A 125 -18.54 24.45 7.08
C GLY A 125 -18.82 23.00 7.51
N ARG A 126 -18.64 22.03 6.62
CA ARG A 126 -18.94 20.61 6.82
C ARG A 126 -17.68 19.79 7.08
N SER A 127 -17.84 18.63 7.71
CA SER A 127 -16.71 17.73 7.91
C SER A 127 -16.21 17.16 6.57
N LYS A 128 -14.95 16.71 6.52
CA LYS A 128 -14.41 16.03 5.33
C LYS A 128 -15.21 14.79 4.95
N TYR A 129 -15.80 14.12 5.94
CA TYR A 129 -16.67 12.95 5.72
C TYR A 129 -17.96 13.36 5.02
N ASP A 130 -18.62 14.42 5.49
CA ASP A 130 -19.86 14.94 4.89
C ASP A 130 -19.64 15.38 3.44
N ILE A 131 -18.56 16.11 3.16
CA ILE A 131 -18.22 16.52 1.79
C ILE A 131 -18.06 15.33 0.85
N ASN A 132 -17.47 14.22 1.31
CA ASN A 132 -17.36 13.00 0.50
C ASN A 132 -18.72 12.35 0.29
N MET A 133 -19.57 12.31 1.32
CA MET A 133 -20.91 11.76 1.25
C MET A 133 -21.81 12.58 0.31
N MET A 134 -21.72 13.91 0.35
CA MET A 134 -22.42 14.82 -0.56
C MET A 134 -21.96 14.62 -2.01
N ALA A 135 -20.65 14.58 -2.24
CA ALA A 135 -20.10 14.34 -3.58
C ALA A 135 -20.50 12.97 -4.14
N ALA A 136 -20.54 11.94 -3.30
CA ALA A 136 -20.99 10.62 -3.68
C ALA A 136 -22.51 10.58 -3.95
N ALA A 137 -23.33 11.21 -3.11
CA ALA A 137 -24.77 11.32 -3.30
C ALA A 137 -25.14 12.08 -4.58
N MET A 138 -24.31 13.04 -4.97
CA MET A 138 -24.49 13.86 -6.17
C MET A 138 -23.77 13.29 -7.41
N GLY A 139 -23.06 12.15 -7.29
CA GLY A 139 -22.33 11.54 -8.41
C GLY A 139 -21.14 12.37 -8.93
N LEU A 140 -20.63 13.30 -8.12
CA LEU A 140 -19.48 14.17 -8.44
C LEU A 140 -18.14 13.46 -8.23
N ASP A 141 -18.09 12.44 -7.37
CA ASP A 141 -16.86 11.67 -7.10
C ASP A 141 -16.66 10.55 -8.15
N ARG A 142 -16.19 10.90 -9.36
CA ARG A 142 -15.97 9.96 -10.48
C ARG A 142 -14.65 9.18 -10.42
N ARG A 143 -13.97 9.09 -9.28
CA ARG A 143 -12.74 8.28 -9.14
C ARG A 143 -13.06 6.87 -8.65
N GLY A 144 -13.47 6.02 -9.59
CA GLY A 144 -13.24 4.58 -9.51
C GLY A 144 -11.79 4.23 -9.84
#